data_AF-A0AAW2QE47-F1
#
_entry.id   AF-A0AAW2QE47-F1
#
_cell.length_a   1.000
_cell.length_b   1.000
_cell.length_c   1.000
_cell.angle_alpha   90.00
_cell.angle_beta   90.00
_cell.angle_gamma   90.00
#
_symmetry.space_group_name_H-M   'P 1'
#
loop_
_entity.id
_entity.type
_entity.pdbx_description
1 polymer ?
#
loop_
_entity_poly.entity_id
_entity_poly.type
_entity_poly.pdbx_seq_one_letter_code
_entity_poly.pdbx_strand_id
1 'polypeptide(L)'
;MIAYLQQKGFPQVALYFVKDERTRFNLALESGNIEKALESAKKIDEKDYWYRLGVEALRQGNAGIVEYAYQKTKNFERLSFHYLITGNLEKLSKMMKIAEVKNDVMGQFHDALYLGDVRERVKILENAGHLPLAYITAAVHGLQDMAERLAADLGDNVPPVPAGRKLLF
;
A
#
# COMPACT_ATOMS: atom_id res chain seq x y z
N MET A 1 15.76 25.05 -29.27
CA MET A 1 16.98 24.25 -28.95
C MET A 1 16.68 23.04 -28.08
N ILE A 2 15.93 23.17 -26.98
CA ILE A 2 15.55 22.05 -26.09
C ILE A 2 14.70 20.98 -26.82
N ALA A 3 13.65 21.39 -27.54
CA ALA A 3 12.83 20.48 -28.35
C ALA A 3 13.63 19.74 -29.45
N TYR A 4 14.69 20.38 -29.98
CA TYR A 4 15.56 19.80 -31.02
C TYR A 4 16.46 18.68 -30.48
N LEU A 5 17.00 18.84 -29.26
CA LEU A 5 17.80 17.81 -28.59
C LEU A 5 16.94 16.63 -28.11
N GLN A 6 15.69 16.91 -27.70
CA GLN A 6 14.72 15.89 -27.31
C GLN A 6 14.31 15.03 -28.52
N GLN A 7 14.04 15.65 -29.68
CA GLN A 7 13.76 14.93 -30.94
C GLN A 7 14.92 14.08 -31.46
N LYS A 8 16.17 14.49 -31.18
CA LYS A 8 17.39 13.80 -31.62
C LYS A 8 17.86 12.69 -30.66
N GLY A 9 17.13 12.42 -29.57
CA GLY A 9 17.43 11.31 -28.66
C GLY A 9 18.49 11.62 -27.59
N PHE A 10 18.76 12.90 -27.28
CA PHE A 10 19.71 13.31 -26.23
C PHE A 10 19.04 14.04 -25.04
N PRO A 11 18.02 13.46 -24.38
CA PRO A 11 17.30 14.12 -23.28
C PRO A 11 18.22 14.43 -22.08
N GLN A 12 19.29 13.65 -21.87
CA GLN A 12 20.26 13.87 -20.79
C GLN A 12 21.00 15.22 -20.90
N VAL A 13 21.30 15.69 -22.12
CA VAL A 13 21.98 16.97 -22.36
C VAL A 13 21.02 18.14 -22.21
N ALA A 14 19.77 17.98 -22.69
CA ALA A 14 18.73 18.99 -22.56
C ALA A 14 18.44 19.35 -21.10
N LEU A 15 18.56 18.38 -20.20
CA LEU A 15 18.21 18.51 -18.78
C LEU A 15 19.04 19.58 -18.05
N TYR A 16 20.29 19.82 -18.46
CA TYR A 16 21.17 20.84 -17.87
C TYR A 16 20.76 22.29 -18.21
N PHE A 17 20.03 22.50 -19.30
CA PHE A 17 19.65 23.84 -19.78
C PHE A 17 18.23 24.25 -19.41
N VAL A 18 17.43 23.31 -18.89
CA VAL A 18 16.02 23.54 -18.56
C VAL A 18 15.93 24.20 -17.19
N LYS A 19 15.32 25.39 -17.13
CA LYS A 19 15.07 26.13 -15.86
C LYS A 19 13.75 25.75 -15.20
N ASP A 20 12.73 25.41 -15.99
CA ASP A 20 11.41 25.01 -15.51
C ASP A 20 11.44 23.60 -14.92
N GLU A 21 11.02 23.45 -13.66
CA GLU A 21 11.08 22.17 -12.95
C GLU A 21 10.14 21.12 -13.56
N ARG A 22 8.99 21.52 -14.10
CA ARG A 22 8.02 20.59 -14.70
C ARG A 22 8.59 19.95 -15.97
N THR A 23 9.20 20.77 -16.84
CA THR A 23 9.90 20.30 -18.02
C THR A 23 11.09 19.42 -17.65
N ARG A 24 11.86 19.81 -16.62
CA ARG A 24 13.00 19.02 -16.14
C ARG A 24 12.57 17.66 -15.63
N PHE A 25 11.49 17.60 -14.87
CA PHE A 25 10.89 16.35 -14.37
C PHE A 25 10.50 15.41 -15.52
N ASN A 26 9.79 15.93 -16.53
CA ASN A 26 9.35 15.12 -17.67
C ASN A 26 10.55 14.53 -18.42
N LEU A 27 11.58 15.33 -18.68
CA LEU A 27 12.82 14.87 -19.32
C LEU A 27 13.58 13.85 -18.46
N ALA A 28 13.60 14.05 -17.13
CA ALA A 28 14.24 13.12 -16.20
C ALA A 28 13.54 11.74 -16.21
N LEU A 29 12.20 11.73 -16.19
CA LEU A 29 11.41 10.50 -16.32
C LEU A 29 11.63 9.81 -17.68
N GLU A 30 11.56 10.56 -18.79
CA GLU A 30 11.76 10.03 -20.14
C GLU A 30 13.15 9.41 -20.33
N SER A 31 14.16 9.99 -19.68
CA SER A 31 15.54 9.49 -19.70
C SER A 31 15.83 8.40 -18.67
N GLY A 32 14.85 8.01 -17.86
CA GLY A 32 14.99 7.02 -16.80
C GLY A 32 15.82 7.49 -15.60
N ASN A 33 16.15 8.78 -15.49
CA ASN A 33 16.94 9.33 -14.39
C ASN A 33 16.04 9.67 -13.19
N ILE A 34 15.80 8.67 -12.33
CA ILE A 34 14.85 8.79 -11.21
C ILE A 34 15.34 9.74 -10.11
N GLU A 35 16.64 9.84 -9.89
CA GLU A 35 17.20 10.76 -8.89
C GLU A 35 16.93 12.21 -9.27
N LYS A 36 17.16 12.58 -10.53
CA LYS A 36 16.84 13.93 -11.03
C LYS A 36 15.33 14.17 -11.07
N ALA A 37 14.53 13.16 -11.40
CA ALA A 37 13.08 13.28 -11.34
C ALA A 37 12.60 13.51 -9.89
N LEU A 38 13.21 12.84 -8.90
CA LEU A 38 12.95 13.04 -7.48
C LEU A 38 13.29 14.46 -7.03
N GLU A 39 14.44 15.01 -7.44
CA GLU A 39 14.81 16.40 -7.13
C GLU A 39 13.79 17.41 -7.66
N SER A 40 13.35 17.27 -8.91
CA SER A 40 12.32 18.14 -9.48
C SER A 40 10.97 17.92 -8.81
N ALA A 41 10.57 16.67 -8.52
CA ALA A 41 9.32 16.38 -7.82
C ALA A 41 9.28 17.01 -6.41
N LYS A 42 10.39 17.01 -5.68
CA LYS A 42 10.50 17.69 -4.37
C LYS A 42 10.24 19.19 -4.44
N LYS A 43 10.63 19.83 -5.55
CA LYS A 43 10.44 21.27 -5.77
C LYS A 43 9.04 21.61 -6.27
N ILE A 44 8.45 20.74 -7.10
CA ILE A 44 7.09 20.92 -7.61
C ILE A 44 6.06 20.62 -6.51
N ASP A 45 6.28 19.55 -5.75
CA ASP A 45 5.45 19.05 -4.63
C ASP A 45 3.95 18.89 -4.93
N GLU A 46 3.63 18.45 -6.15
CA GLU A 46 2.26 18.17 -6.57
C GLU A 46 1.99 16.66 -6.63
N LYS A 47 0.78 16.24 -6.25
CA LYS A 47 0.39 14.82 -6.14
C LYS A 47 0.57 14.04 -7.45
N ASP A 48 0.28 14.66 -8.60
CA ASP A 48 0.41 14.02 -9.92
C ASP A 48 1.87 13.65 -10.24
N TYR A 49 2.80 14.56 -9.94
CA TYR A 49 4.23 14.35 -10.16
C TYR A 49 4.78 13.26 -9.25
N TRP A 50 4.35 13.23 -7.98
CA TRP A 50 4.68 12.13 -7.07
C TRP A 50 4.13 10.79 -7.56
N TYR A 51 2.91 10.76 -8.08
CA TYR A 51 2.32 9.55 -8.64
C TYR A 51 3.13 9.03 -9.83
N ARG A 52 3.42 9.90 -10.80
CA ARG A 52 4.21 9.55 -12.00
C ARG A 52 5.62 9.08 -11.65
N LEU A 53 6.27 9.74 -10.69
CA LEU A 53 7.57 9.31 -10.16
C LEU A 53 7.49 7.92 -9.52
N GLY A 54 6.47 7.67 -8.69
CA GLY A 54 6.29 6.38 -8.03
C GLY A 54 6.08 5.24 -9.02
N VAL A 55 5.31 5.46 -10.10
CA VAL A 55 5.11 4.45 -11.16
C VAL A 55 6.42 4.10 -11.85
N GLU A 56 7.22 5.10 -12.23
CA GLU A 56 8.48 4.86 -12.90
C GLU A 56 9.54 4.27 -11.97
N ALA A 57 9.63 4.75 -10.73
CA ALA A 57 10.51 4.18 -9.70
C ALA A 57 10.18 2.70 -9.45
N LEU A 58 8.89 2.33 -9.43
CA LEU A 58 8.46 0.94 -9.29
C LEU A 58 8.88 0.11 -10.50
N ARG A 59 8.71 0.64 -11.72
CA ARG A 59 9.14 -0.01 -12.97
C ARG A 59 10.64 -0.34 -12.96
N GLN A 60 11.45 0.51 -12.32
CA GLN A 60 12.90 0.33 -12.20
C GLN A 60 13.35 -0.42 -10.93
N GLY A 61 12.42 -0.83 -10.06
CA GLY A 61 12.73 -1.50 -8.80
C GLY A 61 13.34 -0.58 -7.72
N ASN A 62 13.20 0.73 -7.83
CA ASN A 62 13.72 1.69 -6.85
C ASN A 62 12.77 1.81 -5.64
N ALA A 63 12.83 0.83 -4.74
CA ALA A 63 11.93 0.69 -3.60
C ALA A 63 11.88 1.92 -2.69
N GLY A 64 13.03 2.55 -2.41
CA GLY A 64 13.09 3.72 -1.53
C GLY A 64 12.32 4.93 -2.11
N ILE A 65 12.42 5.16 -3.42
CA ILE A 65 11.69 6.26 -4.08
C ILE A 65 10.20 5.92 -4.22
N VAL A 66 9.85 4.66 -4.44
CA VAL A 66 8.45 4.19 -4.41
C VAL A 66 7.80 4.46 -3.06
N GLU A 67 8.45 4.06 -1.97
CA GLU A 67 7.99 4.32 -0.60
C GLU A 67 7.75 5.82 -0.38
N TYR A 68 8.73 6.64 -0.75
CA TYR A 68 8.65 8.09 -0.59
C TYR A 68 7.49 8.71 -1.39
N ALA A 69 7.30 8.27 -2.65
CA ALA A 69 6.19 8.71 -3.49
C ALA A 69 4.81 8.32 -2.91
N TYR A 70 4.66 7.12 -2.36
CA TYR A 70 3.42 6.69 -1.72
C TYR A 70 3.13 7.46 -0.43
N GLN A 71 4.14 7.77 0.38
CA GLN A 71 3.99 8.65 1.54
C GLN A 71 3.52 10.05 1.13
N LYS A 72 4.15 10.64 0.10
CA LYS A 72 3.80 11.97 -0.42
C LYS A 72 2.39 12.04 -1.00
N THR A 73 1.95 10.99 -1.68
CA THR A 73 0.59 10.90 -2.24
C THR A 73 -0.47 10.44 -1.22
N LYS A 74 -0.05 10.07 0.00
CA LYS A 74 -0.88 9.43 1.04
C LYS A 74 -1.58 8.17 0.56
N ASN A 75 -0.92 7.40 -0.32
CA ASN A 75 -1.44 6.15 -0.85
C ASN A 75 -1.06 4.98 0.08
N PHE A 76 -1.76 4.89 1.20
CA PHE A 76 -1.45 3.96 2.28
C PHE A 76 -1.66 2.49 1.89
N GLU A 77 -2.68 2.17 1.10
CA GLU A 77 -2.92 0.81 0.61
C GLU A 77 -1.73 0.28 -0.21
N ARG A 78 -1.26 1.07 -1.19
CA ARG A 78 -0.08 0.70 -1.99
C ARG A 78 1.19 0.67 -1.16
N LEU A 79 1.29 1.51 -0.12
CA LEU A 79 2.40 1.53 0.81
C LEU A 79 2.46 0.25 1.66
N SER A 80 1.32 -0.20 2.18
CA SER A 80 1.20 -1.47 2.91
C SER A 80 1.58 -2.66 2.03
N PHE A 81 1.05 -2.72 0.80
CA PHE A 81 1.45 -3.76 -0.14
C PHE A 81 2.94 -3.70 -0.49
N HIS A 82 3.51 -2.50 -0.64
CA HIS A 82 4.94 -2.32 -0.85
C HIS A 82 5.77 -2.88 0.32
N TYR A 83 5.35 -2.67 1.57
CA TYR A 83 6.02 -3.25 2.73
C TYR A 83 5.89 -4.77 2.81
N LEU A 84 4.75 -5.33 2.40
CA LEU A 84 4.59 -6.78 2.29
C LEU A 84 5.61 -7.38 1.31
N ILE A 85 5.66 -6.87 0.06
CA ILE A 85 6.53 -7.45 -0.97
C ILE A 85 8.02 -7.22 -0.71
N THR A 86 8.37 -6.18 0.04
CA THR A 86 9.75 -5.91 0.47
C THR A 86 10.13 -6.61 1.78
N GLY A 87 9.17 -7.26 2.45
CA GLY A 87 9.38 -7.96 3.73
C GLY A 87 9.54 -7.02 4.93
N ASN A 88 9.16 -5.75 4.84
CA ASN A 88 9.28 -4.79 5.93
C ASN A 88 8.09 -4.87 6.89
N LEU A 89 8.04 -5.94 7.68
CA LEU A 89 6.96 -6.21 8.63
C LEU A 89 6.85 -5.14 9.74
N GLU A 90 7.97 -4.51 10.13
CA GLU A 90 7.95 -3.45 11.14
C GLU A 90 7.19 -2.21 10.64
N LYS A 91 7.46 -1.77 9.40
CA LYS A 91 6.72 -0.66 8.79
C LYS A 91 5.27 -1.04 8.48
N LEU A 92 5.01 -2.28 8.09
CA LEU A 92 3.64 -2.77 7.90
C LEU A 92 2.84 -2.78 9.21
N SER A 93 3.44 -3.17 10.33
CA SER A 93 2.80 -3.06 11.66
C SER A 93 2.47 -1.62 12.04
N LYS A 94 3.33 -0.66 11.68
CA LYS A 94 3.03 0.78 11.85
C LYS A 94 1.88 1.23 10.95
N MET A 95 1.77 0.69 9.73
CA MET A 95 0.65 0.97 8.84
C MET A 95 -0.70 0.57 9.44
N MET A 96 -0.77 -0.61 10.08
CA MET A 96 -1.98 -1.07 10.75
C MET A 96 -2.45 -0.08 11.83
N LYS A 97 -1.53 0.45 12.64
CA LYS A 97 -1.82 1.48 13.65
C LYS A 97 -2.28 2.79 13.03
N ILE A 98 -1.70 3.19 11.90
CA ILE A 98 -2.12 4.38 11.15
C ILE A 98 -3.55 4.20 10.63
N ALA A 99 -3.89 3.03 10.11
CA ALA A 99 -5.22 2.72 9.64
C ALA A 99 -6.25 2.76 10.78
N GLU A 100 -5.92 2.18 11.94
CA GLU A 100 -6.75 2.23 13.16
C GLU A 100 -7.03 3.69 13.59
N VAL A 101 -6.00 4.52 13.75
CA VAL A 101 -6.15 5.93 14.15
C VAL A 101 -6.97 6.74 13.15
N LYS A 102 -6.90 6.39 11.86
CA LYS A 102 -7.66 7.06 10.80
C LYS A 102 -9.07 6.51 10.61
N ASN A 103 -9.48 5.51 11.38
CA ASN A 103 -10.72 4.75 11.20
C ASN A 103 -10.85 4.15 9.78
N ASP A 104 -9.72 3.76 9.18
CA ASP A 104 -9.68 3.06 7.90
C ASP A 104 -9.80 1.55 8.13
N VAL A 105 -11.04 1.08 8.31
CA VAL A 105 -11.37 -0.31 8.62
C VAL A 105 -10.80 -1.29 7.59
N MET A 106 -10.87 -0.94 6.31
CA MET A 106 -10.37 -1.80 5.23
C MET A 106 -8.83 -1.80 5.18
N GLY A 107 -8.19 -0.64 5.37
CA GLY A 107 -6.73 -0.57 5.50
C GLY A 107 -6.22 -1.42 6.67
N GLN A 108 -6.86 -1.32 7.83
CA GLN A 108 -6.51 -2.09 9.02
C GLN A 108 -6.70 -3.60 8.77
N PHE A 109 -7.78 -4.00 8.10
CA PHE A 109 -8.04 -5.40 7.77
C PHE A 109 -7.00 -5.96 6.79
N HIS A 110 -6.64 -5.22 5.74
CA HIS A 110 -5.59 -5.61 4.80
C HIS A 110 -4.22 -5.72 5.49
N ASP A 111 -3.87 -4.79 6.36
CA ASP A 111 -2.62 -4.84 7.11
C ASP A 111 -2.57 -6.05 8.05
N ALA A 112 -3.66 -6.34 8.76
CA ALA A 112 -3.78 -7.54 9.61
C ALA A 112 -3.69 -8.83 8.77
N LEU A 113 -4.30 -8.85 7.59
CA LEU A 113 -4.19 -9.96 6.62
C LEU A 113 -2.74 -10.16 6.17
N TYR A 114 -2.04 -9.09 5.81
CA TYR A 114 -0.64 -9.17 5.38
C TYR A 114 0.31 -9.59 6.50
N LEU A 115 0.00 -9.23 7.75
CA LEU A 115 0.75 -9.64 8.94
C LEU A 115 0.40 -11.06 9.42
N GLY A 116 -0.69 -11.64 8.92
CA GLY A 116 -1.21 -12.92 9.42
C GLY A 116 -1.86 -12.82 10.81
N ASP A 117 -2.26 -11.62 11.25
CA ASP A 117 -2.90 -11.41 12.55
C ASP A 117 -4.39 -11.77 12.48
N VAL A 118 -4.67 -13.07 12.61
CA VAL A 118 -6.03 -13.62 12.60
C VAL A 118 -6.90 -12.98 13.68
N ARG A 119 -6.35 -12.75 14.88
CA ARG A 119 -7.13 -12.25 16.03
C ARG A 119 -7.60 -10.82 15.76
N GLU A 120 -6.72 -9.98 15.22
CA GLU A 120 -7.09 -8.62 14.85
C GLU A 120 -8.11 -8.63 13.70
N ARG A 121 -7.98 -9.53 12.70
CA ARG A 121 -9.01 -9.69 11.65
C ARG A 121 -10.39 -10.01 12.23
N VAL A 122 -10.48 -10.94 13.19
CA VAL A 122 -11.75 -11.28 13.85
C VAL A 122 -12.33 -10.08 14.58
N LYS A 123 -11.50 -9.37 15.36
CA LYS A 123 -11.91 -8.16 16.10
C LYS A 123 -12.40 -7.05 15.18
N ILE A 124 -11.73 -6.82 14.04
CA ILE A 124 -12.15 -5.82 13.05
C ILE A 124 -13.52 -6.18 12.47
N LEU A 125 -13.71 -7.44 12.07
CA LEU A 125 -14.98 -7.93 11.53
C LEU A 125 -16.12 -7.79 12.54
N GLU A 126 -15.85 -8.14 13.80
CA GLU A 126 -16.81 -7.99 14.90
C GLU A 126 -17.19 -6.52 15.13
N ASN A 127 -16.20 -5.63 15.25
CA ASN A 127 -16.42 -4.20 15.46
C ASN A 127 -17.16 -3.54 14.28
N ALA A 128 -17.00 -4.08 13.07
CA ALA A 128 -17.74 -3.66 11.88
C ALA A 128 -19.18 -4.23 11.81
N GLY A 129 -19.58 -5.06 12.77
CA GLY A 129 -20.90 -5.70 12.83
C GLY A 129 -21.03 -6.96 11.96
N HIS A 130 -19.94 -7.44 11.36
CA HIS A 130 -19.91 -8.65 10.54
C HIS A 130 -19.68 -9.91 11.39
N LEU A 131 -20.54 -10.12 12.39
CA LEU A 131 -20.43 -11.24 13.34
C LEU A 131 -20.34 -12.63 12.67
N PRO A 132 -21.11 -12.95 11.61
CA PRO A 132 -20.97 -14.25 10.93
C PRO A 132 -19.58 -14.44 10.31
N LEU A 133 -18.98 -13.37 9.74
CA LEU A 133 -17.63 -13.44 9.17
C LEU A 133 -16.56 -13.52 10.25
N ALA A 134 -16.74 -12.78 11.35
CA ALA A 134 -15.86 -12.87 12.53
C ALA A 134 -15.85 -14.31 13.07
N TYR A 135 -17.02 -14.93 13.21
CA TYR A 135 -17.19 -16.31 13.66
C TYR A 135 -16.51 -17.30 12.72
N ILE A 136 -16.80 -17.25 11.41
CA ILE A 136 -16.19 -18.16 10.43
C ILE A 136 -14.66 -18.02 10.46
N THR A 137 -14.16 -16.78 10.53
CA THR A 137 -12.71 -16.52 10.60
C THR A 137 -12.11 -17.13 11.87
N ALA A 138 -12.75 -16.95 13.03
CA ALA A 138 -12.30 -17.55 14.28
C ALA A 138 -12.31 -19.08 14.21
N ALA A 139 -13.41 -19.68 13.76
CA ALA A 139 -13.59 -21.12 13.71
C ALA A 139 -12.61 -21.81 12.73
N VAL A 140 -12.45 -21.26 11.52
CA VAL A 140 -11.56 -21.83 10.49
C VAL A 140 -10.09 -21.76 10.91
N HIS A 141 -9.70 -20.72 11.65
CA HIS A 141 -8.33 -20.54 12.13
C HIS A 141 -8.09 -21.12 13.53
N GLY A 142 -9.05 -21.86 14.12
CA GLY A 142 -8.88 -22.56 15.39
C GLY A 142 -8.87 -21.66 16.63
N LEU A 143 -9.41 -20.44 16.54
CA LEU A 143 -9.60 -19.52 17.66
C LEU A 143 -10.88 -19.88 18.43
N GLN A 144 -10.86 -21.04 19.09
CA GLN A 144 -12.03 -21.68 19.68
C GLN A 144 -12.78 -20.77 20.68
N ASP A 145 -12.05 -20.13 21.60
CA ASP A 145 -12.63 -19.23 22.61
C ASP A 145 -13.41 -18.07 21.96
N MET A 146 -12.88 -17.50 20.88
CA MET A 146 -13.53 -16.41 20.15
C MET A 146 -14.72 -16.93 19.35
N ALA A 147 -14.58 -18.10 18.72
CA ALA A 147 -15.65 -18.71 17.93
C ALA A 147 -16.86 -19.07 18.81
N GLU A 148 -16.64 -19.66 20.00
CA GLU A 148 -17.70 -20.01 20.94
C GLU A 148 -18.45 -18.78 21.46
N ARG A 149 -17.72 -17.71 21.80
CA ARG A 149 -18.34 -16.44 22.19
C ARG A 149 -19.19 -15.85 21.06
N LEU A 150 -18.62 -15.76 19.86
CA LEU A 150 -19.33 -15.21 18.70
C LEU A 150 -20.53 -16.08 18.30
N ALA A 151 -20.45 -17.40 18.50
CA ALA A 151 -21.57 -18.31 18.27
C ALA A 151 -22.71 -18.05 19.28
N ALA A 152 -22.38 -17.82 20.55
CA ALA A 152 -23.37 -17.45 21.56
C ALA A 152 -24.07 -16.12 21.22
N ASP A 153 -23.33 -15.13 20.71
CA ASP A 153 -23.87 -13.85 20.26
C ASP A 153 -24.78 -13.99 19.01
N LEU A 154 -24.50 -14.96 18.13
CA LEU A 154 -25.28 -15.23 16.92
C LEU A 154 -26.54 -16.09 17.15
N GLY A 155 -26.55 -16.92 18.21
CA GLY A 155 -27.67 -17.83 18.51
C GLY A 155 -27.98 -18.79 17.36
N ASP A 156 -29.23 -18.79 16.88
CA ASP A 156 -29.65 -19.67 15.77
C ASP A 156 -29.09 -19.26 14.40
N ASN A 157 -28.46 -18.09 14.29
CA ASN A 157 -27.91 -17.57 13.03
C ASN A 157 -26.44 -17.96 12.79
N VAL A 158 -25.93 -18.96 13.51
CA VAL A 158 -24.54 -19.42 13.34
C VAL A 158 -24.38 -20.09 11.97
N PRO A 159 -23.50 -19.57 11.10
CA PRO A 159 -23.29 -20.16 9.78
C PRO A 159 -22.52 -21.49 9.88
N PRO A 160 -22.73 -22.43 8.96
CA PRO A 160 -21.97 -23.67 8.92
C PRO A 160 -20.50 -23.40 8.60
N VAL A 161 -19.58 -24.04 9.33
CA VAL A 161 -18.14 -23.94 9.08
C VAL A 161 -17.75 -24.93 7.98
N PRO A 162 -17.05 -24.51 6.91
CA PRO A 162 -16.61 -25.43 5.86
C PRO A 162 -15.67 -26.51 6.41
N ALA A 163 -16.04 -27.78 6.29
CA ALA A 163 -15.18 -28.89 6.65
C ALA A 163 -14.02 -29.03 5.65
N GLY A 164 -12.78 -28.98 6.12
CA GLY A 164 -11.64 -29.58 5.40
C GLY A 164 -10.67 -28.65 4.65
N ARG A 165 -10.54 -27.35 4.96
CA ARG A 165 -9.39 -26.57 4.48
C ARG A 165 -8.78 -25.72 5.59
N LYS A 166 -7.57 -26.07 6.01
CA LYS A 166 -6.65 -25.09 6.59
C LYS A 166 -6.42 -24.04 5.51
N LEU A 167 -6.95 -22.83 5.71
CA LEU A 167 -6.54 -21.70 4.90
C LEU A 167 -5.05 -21.49 5.19
N LEU A 168 -4.20 -21.72 4.19
CA LEU A 168 -2.85 -21.19 4.18
C LEU A 168 -3.04 -19.65 4.14
N PHE A 169 -2.28 -18.93 4.95
CA PHE A 169 -2.33 -17.48 5.23
C PHE A 169 -3.18 -17.06 6.44
#